data_AF-A0A7X9PH01-F1
#
_entry.id   AF-A0A7X9PH01-F1
#
_cell.length_a   1.000
_cell.length_b   1.000
_cell.length_c   1.000
_cell.angle_alpha   90.00
_cell.angle_beta   90.00
_cell.angle_gamma   90.00
#
_symmetry.space_group_name_H-M   'P 1'
#
loop_
_entity.id
_entity.type
_entity.pdbx_description
1 polymer ?
#
loop_
_entity_poly.entity_id
_entity_poly.type
_entity_poly.pdbx_seq_one_letter_code
_entity_poly.pdbx_strand_id
1 'polypeptide(L)' 'MRKKERAIKDRKDIDGIIRRCRVCRLAMSDDDQPYIIPLNFGYDGFCLYFHAAPEGRKIDILKRNNRVGFEFDIL' A
#
# COMPACT_ATOMS: atom_id res chain seq x y z
N MET A 1 3.59 2.38 -18.58
CA MET A 1 3.93 3.75 -18.12
C MET A 1 4.03 4.69 -19.31
N ARG A 2 3.30 5.81 -19.31
CA ARG A 2 3.33 6.80 -20.40
C ARG A 2 4.62 7.65 -20.42
N LYS A 3 5.24 7.88 -19.26
CA LYS A 3 6.48 8.66 -19.09
C LYS A 3 7.55 7.82 -18.41
N LYS A 4 8.35 7.09 -19.20
CA LYS A 4 9.36 6.14 -18.68
C LYS A 4 10.51 6.86 -17.96
N GLU A 5 10.80 8.08 -18.36
CA GLU A 5 11.82 8.96 -17.80
C GLU A 5 11.52 9.39 -16.36
N ARG A 6 10.26 9.31 -15.92
CA ARG A 6 9.83 9.63 -14.55
C ARG A 6 9.86 8.44 -13.59
N ALA A 7 10.22 7.25 -14.08
CA ALA A 7 10.27 6.06 -13.25
C ALA A 7 11.47 6.12 -12.29
N ILE A 8 11.20 6.16 -10.99
CA ILE A 8 12.23 5.98 -9.96
C ILE A 8 12.56 4.49 -9.91
N LYS A 9 13.83 4.15 -10.15
CA LYS A 9 14.31 2.76 -10.18
C LYS A 9 15.30 2.44 -9.06
N ASP A 10 15.94 3.46 -8.49
CA ASP A 10 16.87 3.26 -7.39
C ASP A 10 16.09 2.88 -6.12
N ARG A 11 16.54 1.78 -5.49
CA ARG A 11 15.86 1.27 -4.30
C ARG A 11 15.94 2.24 -3.14
N LYS A 12 17.05 2.97 -2.96
CA LYS A 12 17.23 3.94 -1.87
C LYS A 12 16.25 5.11 -1.99
N ASP A 13 16.00 5.56 -3.21
CA ASP A 13 15.03 6.64 -3.45
C ASP A 13 13.60 6.18 -3.13
N ILE A 14 13.22 4.97 -3.55
CA ILE A 14 11.92 4.37 -3.24
C ILE A 14 11.76 4.21 -1.72
N ASP A 15 12.78 3.65 -1.08
CA ASP A 15 12.85 3.45 0.37
C ASP A 15 12.76 4.76 1.16
N GLY A 16 13.40 5.81 0.64
CA GLY A 16 13.36 7.15 1.20
C GLY A 16 11.98 7.79 1.08
N ILE A 17 11.27 7.55 -0.03
CA ILE A 17 9.90 8.01 -0.20
C ILE A 17 8.99 7.35 0.84
N ILE A 18 9.00 6.02 0.91
CA ILE A 18 8.14 5.26 1.83
C ILE A 18 8.37 5.71 3.27
N ARG A 19 9.63 5.89 3.70
CA ARG A 19 9.96 6.33 5.07
C ARG A 19 9.51 7.75 5.42
N ARG A 20 9.27 8.61 4.43
CA ARG A 20 8.76 9.98 4.64
C ARG A 20 7.24 10.04 4.72
N CYS A 21 6.55 9.03 4.19
CA CYS A 21 5.09 8.97 4.22
C CYS A 21 4.58 8.56 5.62
N ARG A 22 3.48 9.18 6.06
CA ARG A 22 2.79 8.80 7.31
C ARG A 22 1.61 7.88 7.08
N VAL A 23 1.04 7.93 5.89
CA VAL A 23 -0.15 7.19 5.48
C VAL A 23 0.16 6.41 4.21
N CYS A 24 -0.32 5.18 4.15
CA CYS A 24 -0.35 4.36 2.95
C CYS A 24 -1.81 4.19 2.52
N ARG A 25 -2.10 4.33 1.23
CA ARG A 25 -3.43 4.01 0.68
C ARG A 25 -3.39 2.57 0.18
N LEU A 26 -4.04 1.67 0.92
CA LEU A 26 -4.13 0.26 0.59
C LEU A 26 -5.37 0.02 -0.27
N ALA A 27 -5.18 -0.49 -1.49
CA ALA A 27 -6.23 -0.89 -2.41
C ALA A 27 -6.43 -2.40 -2.39
N MET A 28 -7.68 -2.83 -2.25
CA MET A 28 -8.14 -4.22 -2.33
C MET A 28 -9.26 -4.32 -3.35
N SER A 29 -9.59 -5.55 -3.76
CA SER A 29 -10.73 -5.83 -4.63
C SER A 29 -11.76 -6.66 -3.87
N ASP A 30 -12.95 -6.10 -3.72
CA ASP A 30 -14.12 -6.73 -3.08
C ASP A 30 -15.16 -6.97 -4.19
N ASP A 31 -15.24 -8.20 -4.70
CA ASP A 31 -16.14 -8.58 -5.80
C ASP A 31 -16.06 -7.63 -7.02
N ASP A 32 -14.85 -7.48 -7.56
CA ASP A 32 -14.49 -6.56 -8.67
C ASP A 32 -14.71 -5.07 -8.39
N GLN A 33 -15.11 -4.69 -7.17
CA GLN A 33 -15.17 -3.30 -6.74
C GLN A 33 -13.89 -2.87 -6.02
N PRO A 34 -13.32 -1.70 -6.35
CA PRO A 34 -12.15 -1.19 -5.65
C PRO A 34 -12.53 -0.76 -4.23
N TYR A 35 -11.80 -1.27 -3.24
CA TYR A 35 -11.89 -0.84 -1.86
C TYR A 35 -10.55 -0.25 -1.40
N ILE A 36 -10.50 1.07 -1.20
CA ILE A 36 -9.27 1.80 -0.87
C ILE A 36 -9.40 2.40 0.52
N ILE A 37 -8.42 2.15 1.39
CA ILE A 37 -8.39 2.68 2.75
C ILE A 37 -7.04 3.32 3.08
N PRO A 38 -7.02 4.54 3.67
CA PRO A 38 -5.79 5.11 4.23
C PRO A 38 -5.48 4.46 5.58
N LEU A 39 -4.24 4.02 5.78
CA LEU A 39 -3.78 3.38 7.00
C LEU A 39 -2.39 3.87 7.41
N ASN A 40 -2.14 3.93 8.71
CA ASN A 40 -0.77 3.97 9.24
C ASN A 40 -0.10 2.62 8.99
N PHE A 41 1.20 2.65 8.76
CA PHE A 41 1.99 1.47 8.40
C PHE A 41 3.34 1.46 9.12
N GLY A 42 3.92 0.27 9.23
CA GLY A 42 5.35 0.07 9.50
C GLY A 42 6.05 -0.42 8.23
N TYR A 43 7.35 -0.13 8.10
CA TYR A 43 8.16 -0.56 6.96
C TYR A 43 9.58 -0.90 7.41
N ASP A 44 10.03 -2.12 7.12
CA ASP A 44 11.37 -2.62 7.49
C ASP A 44 12.39 -2.59 6.33
N GLY A 45 12.00 -2.04 5.18
CA GLY A 45 12.80 -2.09 3.95
C GLY A 45 12.42 -3.25 3.03
N PHE A 46 11.60 -4.20 3.44
CA PHE A 46 11.13 -5.32 2.62
C PHE A 46 9.61 -5.49 2.66
N CYS A 47 9.02 -5.43 3.85
CA CYS A 47 7.61 -5.65 4.13
C CYS A 47 6.92 -4.37 4.65
N LEU A 48 5.67 -4.18 4.22
CA LEU A 48 4.74 -3.23 4.80
C LEU A 48 3.90 -3.93 5.87
N TYR A 49 3.82 -3.34 7.05
CA TYR A 49 3.07 -3.87 8.19
C TYR A 49 1.88 -2.96 8.50
N PHE A 50 0.71 -3.55 8.72
CA PHE A 50 -0.51 -2.82 9.06
C PHE A 50 -1.12 -3.42 10.31
N HIS A 51 -1.50 -2.56 11.25
CA HIS A 51 -2.30 -3.00 12.39
C HIS A 51 -3.77 -3.14 11.99
N ALA A 52 -4.47 -4.09 12.61
CA ALA A 52 -5.86 -4.39 12.32
C ALA A 52 -6.54 -5.04 13.52
N ALA A 53 -7.86 -4.85 13.63
CA ALA A 53 -8.67 -5.78 14.41
C ALA A 53 -8.66 -7.17 13.74
N PRO A 54 -8.93 -8.26 14.49
CA PRO A 54 -9.04 -9.62 13.94
C PRO A 54 -10.21 -9.81 12.96
N GLU A 55 -11.15 -8.87 12.94
CA GLU A 55 -12.38 -8.90 12.15
C GLU A 55 -12.64 -7.56 11.45
N GLY A 56 -13.55 -7.59 10.47
CA GLY A 56 -14.00 -6.42 9.72
C GLY A 56 -13.72 -6.54 8.22
N ARG A 57 -14.35 -5.65 7.44
CA ARG A 57 -14.40 -5.72 5.98
C ARG A 57 -13.04 -5.95 5.31
N LYS A 58 -11.99 -5.23 5.73
CA LYS A 58 -10.64 -5.41 5.16
C LYS A 58 -10.09 -6.83 5.38
N ILE A 59 -10.35 -7.42 6.55
CA ILE A 59 -9.88 -8.76 6.90
C ILE A 59 -10.65 -9.79 6.09
N ASP A 60 -11.96 -9.61 5.94
CA ASP A 60 -12.80 -10.51 5.16
C ASP A 60 -12.41 -10.50 3.68
N ILE A 61 -12.12 -9.32 3.12
CA ILE A 61 -11.59 -9.19 1.76
C ILE A 61 -10.25 -9.90 1.66
N LEU A 62 -9.28 -9.62 2.54
CA LEU A 62 -7.94 -10.24 2.49
C LEU A 62 -7.96 -11.76 2.64
N LYS A 63 -8.94 -12.32 3.37
CA LYS A 63 -9.16 -13.78 3.46
C LYS A 63 -9.65 -14.38 2.14
N ARG A 64 -10.48 -13.66 1.36
CA ARG A 64 -10.97 -14.10 0.05
C ARG A 64 -9.96 -13.84 -1.08
N ASN A 65 -9.31 -12.69 -1.04
CA ASN A 65 -8.37 -12.20 -2.03
C ASN A 65 -7.29 -11.35 -1.37
N ASN A 66 -6.09 -11.92 -1.25
CA ASN A 66 -4.93 -11.25 -0.63
C ASN A 66 -4.09 -10.41 -1.60
N ARG A 67 -4.53 -10.26 -2.86
CA ARG A 67 -3.86 -9.36 -3.82
C ARG A 67 -4.23 -7.93 -3.51
N VAL A 68 -3.22 -7.10 -3.30
CA VAL A 68 -3.39 -5.69 -2.94
C VAL A 68 -2.58 -4.79 -3.83
N GLY A 69 -3.05 -3.56 -4.02
CA GLY A 69 -2.25 -2.43 -4.48
C GLY A 69 -1.97 -1.49 -3.32
N PHE A 70 -0.90 -0.72 -3.41
CA PHE A 70 -0.64 0.33 -2.44
C PHE A 70 -0.07 1.56 -3.12
N GLU A 71 -0.29 2.70 -2.50
CA GLU A 71 0.16 3.98 -3.00
C GLU A 71 0.75 4.83 -1.86
N PHE A 72 1.82 5.54 -2.21
CA PHE A 72 2.56 6.46 -1.37
C PHE A 72 2.82 7.73 -2.17
N ASP A 73 2.46 8.86 -1.58
CA ASP A 73 2.74 10.19 -2.07
C ASP A 73 3.42 11.04 -0.99
N ILE A 74 4.15 12.05 -1.46
CA ILE A 74 4.70 13.10 -0.62
C ILE A 74 4.14 14.40 -1.19
N LEU A 75 3.47 15.18 -0.34
CA LEU A 75 3.04 16.54 -0.65
C LEU A 75 4.23 17.47 -0.84
#